data_AF-A0A3D1H7Q5-F1
#
_entry.id   AF-A0A3D1H7Q5-F1
#
_cell.length_a   1.000
_cell.length_b   1.000
_cell.length_c   1.000
_cell.angle_alpha   90.00
_cell.angle_beta   90.00
_cell.angle_gamma   90.00
#
_symmetry.space_group_name_H-M   'P 1'
#
loop_
_entity.id
_entity.type
_entity.pdbx_description
1 polymer ?
#
loop_
_entity_poly.entity_id
_entity_poly.type
_entity_poly.pdbx_seq_one_letter_code
_entity_poly.pdbx_strand_id
1 'polypeptide(L)'
;RIKDRSTAAQACNFYNSFPSDLSLMNWLGLDHFKTSISWPRIMPNGSGAINPKGLAYYDRLTDEMLNKGITPWYVAYHWDLPQVLQDKGGWVNRDIVSYFLNYLEVCHKHLGDRVDNWIVMNEPIVFAGAGYFLGIHAPGKVG
;
A
#
# COMPACT_ATOMS: atom_id res chain seq x y z
N ARG A 1 -3.44 -21.24 0.13
CA ARG A 1 -4.89 -21.17 0.48
C ARG A 1 -5.02 -20.51 1.85
N ILE A 2 -6.03 -19.66 2.06
CA ILE A 2 -6.27 -19.00 3.35
C ILE A 2 -6.77 -20.04 4.36
N LYS A 3 -6.16 -20.09 5.54
CA LYS A 3 -6.35 -21.14 6.56
C LYS A 3 -7.83 -21.31 6.98
N ASP A 4 -8.51 -20.20 7.20
CA ASP A 4 -9.91 -20.13 7.65
C ASP A 4 -10.90 -19.73 6.55
N ARG A 5 -10.42 -19.54 5.31
CA ARG A 5 -11.18 -19.05 4.15
C ARG A 5 -11.77 -17.64 4.32
N SER A 6 -11.28 -16.86 5.28
CA SER A 6 -11.65 -15.45 5.41
C SER A 6 -11.18 -14.62 4.21
N THR A 7 -11.69 -13.40 4.09
CA THR A 7 -11.24 -12.40 3.12
C THR A 7 -10.94 -11.08 3.80
N ALA A 8 -10.12 -10.26 3.16
CA ALA A 8 -9.79 -8.92 3.64
C ALA A 8 -10.81 -7.85 3.19
N ALA A 9 -12.06 -8.23 2.85
CA ALA A 9 -13.07 -7.30 2.34
C ALA A 9 -13.36 -6.14 3.32
N GLN A 10 -13.33 -6.43 4.63
CA GLN A 10 -13.42 -5.42 5.69
C GLN A 10 -12.12 -5.29 6.49
N ALA A 11 -11.38 -6.39 6.68
CA ALA A 11 -10.19 -6.45 7.54
C ALA A 11 -10.46 -5.81 8.92
N CYS A 12 -9.63 -4.88 9.38
CA CYS A 12 -9.82 -4.14 10.63
C CYS A 12 -10.65 -2.85 10.48
N ASN A 13 -11.29 -2.62 9.31
CA ASN A 13 -12.03 -1.40 9.00
C ASN A 13 -11.23 -0.08 9.14
N PHE A 14 -9.89 -0.14 9.09
CA PHE A 14 -9.00 1.01 9.22
C PHE A 14 -9.35 2.14 8.24
N TYR A 15 -9.88 1.81 7.06
CA TYR A 15 -10.33 2.79 6.08
C TYR A 15 -11.34 3.82 6.64
N ASN A 16 -12.22 3.38 7.56
CA ASN A 16 -13.19 4.26 8.22
C ASN A 16 -12.77 4.63 9.65
N SER A 17 -12.02 3.75 10.32
CA SER A 17 -11.72 3.86 11.75
C SER A 17 -10.37 4.52 12.08
N PHE A 18 -9.58 4.93 11.08
CA PHE A 18 -8.26 5.50 11.31
C PHE A 18 -8.21 6.68 12.32
N PRO A 19 -9.21 7.59 12.45
CA PRO A 19 -9.11 8.66 13.45
C PRO A 19 -9.08 8.12 14.88
N SER A 20 -9.85 7.07 15.15
CA SER A 20 -9.86 6.38 16.45
C SER A 20 -8.57 5.62 16.68
N ASP A 21 -8.08 4.91 15.66
CA ASP A 21 -6.83 4.14 15.76
C ASP A 21 -5.63 5.06 16.00
N LEU A 22 -5.55 6.20 15.31
CA LEU A 22 -4.50 7.21 15.53
C LEU A 22 -4.62 7.88 16.91
N SER A 23 -5.84 8.06 17.43
CA SER A 23 -6.03 8.58 18.79
C SER A 23 -5.52 7.57 19.84
N LEU A 24 -5.73 6.28 19.61
CA LEU A 24 -5.17 5.22 20.45
C LEU A 24 -3.63 5.19 20.38
N MET A 25 -3.05 5.34 19.18
CA MET A 25 -1.60 5.43 19.01
C MET A 25 -0.99 6.60 19.77
N ASN A 26 -1.62 7.78 19.69
CA ASN A 26 -1.20 8.95 20.44
C ASN A 26 -1.30 8.71 21.95
N TRP A 27 -2.38 8.10 22.44
CA TRP A 27 -2.53 7.73 23.85
C TRP A 27 -1.44 6.75 24.33
N LEU A 28 -1.00 5.83 23.46
CA LEU A 28 0.11 4.92 23.73
C LEU A 28 1.50 5.59 23.70
N GLY A 29 1.59 6.86 23.29
CA GLY A 29 2.86 7.57 23.14
C GLY A 29 3.68 7.10 21.94
N LEU A 30 3.02 6.70 20.84
CA LEU A 30 3.71 6.29 19.61
C LEU A 30 3.93 7.50 18.69
N ASP A 31 5.18 7.86 18.47
CA ASP A 31 5.55 9.04 17.66
C ASP A 31 5.62 8.78 16.15
N HIS A 32 5.59 7.51 15.73
CA HIS A 32 5.79 7.10 14.34
C HIS A 32 4.78 6.04 13.92
N PHE A 33 4.25 6.15 12.70
CA PHE A 33 3.37 5.12 12.14
C PHE A 33 3.82 4.69 10.75
N LYS A 34 4.30 3.43 10.66
CA LYS A 34 4.59 2.76 9.40
C LYS A 34 3.33 2.12 8.84
N THR A 35 2.87 2.60 7.69
CA THR A 35 1.72 2.03 6.97
C THR A 35 1.97 2.01 5.46
N SER A 36 1.17 1.28 4.69
CA SER A 36 1.34 1.18 3.24
C SER A 36 0.27 1.95 2.47
N ILE A 37 0.67 2.48 1.32
CA ILE A 37 -0.27 3.04 0.34
C ILE A 37 -0.71 1.90 -0.58
N SER A 38 -2.02 1.80 -0.81
CA SER A 38 -2.59 0.75 -1.62
C SER A 38 -2.58 1.15 -3.09
N TRP A 39 -1.74 0.50 -3.90
CA TRP A 39 -1.64 0.78 -5.34
C TRP A 39 -2.99 0.67 -6.06
N PRO A 40 -3.77 -0.43 -5.95
CA PRO A 40 -5.07 -0.54 -6.62
C PRO A 40 -6.10 0.48 -6.12
N ARG A 41 -5.90 1.08 -4.94
CA ARG A 41 -6.75 2.17 -4.45
C ARG A 41 -6.46 3.49 -5.16
N ILE A 42 -5.18 3.78 -5.42
CA ILE A 42 -4.75 5.01 -6.12
C ILE A 42 -4.97 4.87 -7.63
N MET A 43 -4.59 3.74 -8.21
CA MET A 43 -4.71 3.44 -9.64
C MET A 43 -5.35 2.06 -9.84
N PRO A 44 -6.69 1.98 -9.95
CA PRO A 44 -7.39 0.70 -10.10
C PRO A 44 -6.96 -0.12 -11.32
N ASN A 45 -6.59 0.57 -12.42
CA ASN A 45 -6.08 -0.06 -13.64
C ASN A 45 -4.56 -0.32 -13.60
N GLY A 46 -3.91 -0.04 -12.47
CA GLY A 46 -2.47 -0.15 -12.26
C GLY A 46 -1.63 0.99 -12.81
N SER A 47 -2.11 1.73 -13.81
CA SER A 47 -1.47 2.94 -14.34
C SER A 47 -2.49 3.87 -14.97
N GLY A 48 -2.11 5.15 -15.14
CA GLY A 48 -2.90 6.14 -15.85
C GLY A 48 -3.94 6.79 -14.96
N ALA A 49 -5.22 6.44 -15.14
CA ALA A 49 -6.32 7.10 -14.45
C ALA A 49 -6.24 6.93 -12.93
N ILE A 50 -6.23 8.06 -12.23
CA ILE A 50 -6.14 8.15 -10.78
C ILE A 50 -7.55 8.10 -10.19
N ASN A 51 -7.72 7.38 -9.08
CA ASN A 51 -8.91 7.44 -8.25
C ASN A 51 -8.79 8.59 -7.23
N PRO A 52 -9.49 9.72 -7.42
CA PRO A 52 -9.34 10.89 -6.53
C PRO A 52 -9.81 10.60 -5.10
N LYS A 53 -10.78 9.71 -4.90
CA LYS A 53 -11.23 9.30 -3.56
C LYS A 53 -10.14 8.51 -2.82
N GLY A 54 -9.34 7.75 -3.55
CA GLY A 54 -8.20 7.02 -3.02
C GLY A 54 -7.12 7.96 -2.50
N LEU A 55 -6.74 8.97 -3.29
CA LEU A 55 -5.80 10.00 -2.86
C LEU A 55 -6.32 10.79 -1.66
N ALA A 56 -7.57 11.26 -1.73
CA ALA A 56 -8.18 12.03 -0.65
C ALA A 56 -8.25 11.26 0.68
N TYR A 57 -8.26 9.93 0.64
CA TYR A 57 -8.15 9.12 1.86
C TYR A 57 -6.75 9.23 2.49
N TYR A 58 -5.68 9.07 1.71
CA TYR A 58 -4.32 9.18 2.22
C TYR A 58 -3.94 10.61 2.61
N ASP A 59 -4.49 11.60 1.91
CA ASP A 59 -4.41 13.02 2.25
C ASP A 59 -4.92 13.27 3.67
N ARG A 60 -6.18 12.91 3.95
CA ARG A 60 -6.78 13.02 5.30
C ARG A 60 -6.06 12.18 6.36
N LEU A 61 -5.61 10.98 5.99
CA LEU A 61 -4.90 10.11 6.92
C LEU A 61 -3.56 10.74 7.33
N THR A 62 -2.83 11.32 6.38
CA THR A 62 -1.55 12.01 6.62
C THR A 62 -1.75 13.21 7.52
N ASP A 63 -2.76 14.04 7.21
CA ASP A 63 -3.08 15.22 8.02
C ASP A 63 -3.46 14.83 9.44
N GLU A 64 -4.27 13.78 9.62
CA GLU A 64 -4.67 13.31 10.95
C GLU A 64 -3.48 12.74 11.75
N MET A 65 -2.53 12.06 11.09
CA MET A 65 -1.29 11.61 11.74
C MET A 65 -0.48 12.81 12.25
N LEU A 66 -0.22 13.78 11.38
CA LEU A 66 0.58 14.96 11.72
C LEU A 66 -0.10 15.82 12.80
N ASN A 67 -1.42 16.00 12.74
CA ASN A 67 -2.20 16.72 13.75
C ASN A 67 -2.10 16.08 15.15
N LYS A 68 -1.85 14.77 15.23
CA LYS A 68 -1.62 14.05 16.48
C LYS A 68 -0.14 13.89 16.85
N GLY A 69 0.76 14.56 16.14
CA GLY A 69 2.21 14.45 16.36
C GLY A 69 2.79 13.10 15.95
N ILE A 70 2.08 12.33 15.12
CA ILE A 70 2.53 11.02 14.62
C ILE A 70 3.22 11.24 13.27
N THR A 71 4.48 10.86 13.18
CA THR A 71 5.27 10.97 11.94
C THR A 71 4.89 9.84 10.97
N PRO A 72 4.39 10.16 9.75
CA PRO A 72 3.99 9.16 8.77
C PRO A 72 5.22 8.50 8.12
N TRP A 73 5.19 7.18 8.01
CA TRP A 73 6.15 6.37 7.26
C TRP A 73 5.39 5.53 6.23
N TYR A 74 5.46 5.91 4.96
CA TYR A 74 4.72 5.22 3.92
C TYR A 74 5.56 4.17 3.20
N VAL A 75 5.03 2.95 3.13
CA VAL A 75 5.51 1.91 2.22
C VAL A 75 4.72 2.01 0.91
N ALA A 76 5.42 2.22 -0.20
CA ALA A 76 4.77 2.37 -1.50
C ALA A 76 4.21 1.06 -2.06
N TYR A 77 4.91 -0.07 -1.82
CA TYR A 77 4.46 -1.39 -2.24
C TYR A 77 4.53 -2.40 -1.10
N HIS A 78 3.39 -2.99 -0.76
CA HIS A 78 3.28 -4.02 0.28
C HIS A 78 2.43 -5.21 -0.20
N TRP A 79 2.90 -5.83 -1.28
CA TRP A 79 2.34 -7.07 -1.84
C TRP A 79 0.92 -6.94 -2.41
N ASP A 80 0.52 -5.72 -2.72
CA ASP A 80 -0.83 -5.34 -3.12
C ASP A 80 -0.90 -5.00 -4.62
N LEU A 81 -0.26 -5.81 -5.46
CA LEU A 81 -0.20 -5.56 -6.89
C LEU A 81 -1.62 -5.54 -7.50
N PRO A 82 -2.00 -4.50 -8.28
CA PRO A 82 -3.28 -4.50 -8.99
C PRO A 82 -3.43 -5.74 -9.89
N GLN A 83 -4.56 -6.42 -9.78
CA GLN A 83 -4.81 -7.66 -10.53
C GLN A 83 -4.64 -7.47 -12.04
N VAL A 84 -5.06 -6.31 -12.57
CA VAL A 84 -4.91 -5.96 -14.00
C VAL A 84 -3.44 -6.00 -14.46
N LEU A 85 -2.49 -5.68 -13.58
CA LEU A 85 -1.06 -5.78 -13.90
C LEU A 85 -0.54 -7.21 -13.73
N GLN A 86 -1.07 -7.96 -12.76
CA GLN A 86 -0.76 -9.37 -12.60
C GLN A 86 -1.18 -10.20 -13.83
N ASP A 87 -2.33 -9.86 -14.43
CA ASP A 87 -2.83 -10.50 -15.66
C ASP A 87 -1.91 -10.21 -16.86
N LYS A 88 -1.17 -9.09 -16.83
CA LYS A 88 -0.12 -8.75 -17.80
C LYS A 88 1.25 -9.34 -17.47
N GLY A 89 1.34 -10.20 -16.46
CA GLY A 89 2.57 -10.87 -16.02
C GLY A 89 3.08 -10.44 -14.64
N GLY A 90 2.63 -9.30 -14.10
CA GLY A 90 3.03 -8.80 -12.79
C GLY A 90 4.53 -8.51 -12.70
N TRP A 91 5.18 -8.92 -11.62
CA TRP A 91 6.60 -8.59 -11.37
C TRP A 91 7.60 -9.26 -12.32
N VAL A 92 7.19 -10.28 -13.06
CA VAL A 92 8.03 -10.87 -14.12
C VAL A 92 7.93 -10.13 -15.45
N ASN A 93 7.00 -9.18 -15.59
CA ASN A 93 6.93 -8.29 -16.74
C ASN A 93 7.78 -7.03 -16.47
N ARG A 94 8.75 -6.74 -17.35
CA ARG A 94 9.63 -5.58 -17.22
C ARG A 94 8.90 -4.23 -17.23
N ASP A 95 7.75 -4.14 -17.88
CA ASP A 95 6.91 -2.93 -17.91
C ASP A 95 6.40 -2.53 -16.51
N ILE A 96 6.43 -3.46 -15.54
CA ILE A 96 6.00 -3.19 -14.16
C ILE A 96 6.77 -2.02 -13.54
N VAL A 97 8.03 -1.85 -13.93
CA VAL A 97 8.87 -0.74 -13.44
C VAL A 97 8.26 0.60 -13.84
N SER A 98 7.84 0.74 -15.10
CA SER A 98 7.21 1.97 -15.60
C SER A 98 5.86 2.24 -14.94
N TYR A 99 5.02 1.20 -14.76
CA TYR A 99 3.75 1.34 -14.06
C TYR A 99 3.95 1.74 -12.59
N PHE A 100 4.93 1.14 -11.93
CA PHE A 100 5.25 1.42 -10.53
C PHE A 100 5.79 2.84 -10.34
N LEU A 101 6.66 3.31 -11.25
CA LEU A 101 7.16 4.68 -11.23
C LEU A 101 6.04 5.70 -11.42
N ASN A 102 5.11 5.46 -12.35
CA ASN A 102 3.96 6.34 -12.55
C ASN A 102 3.08 6.44 -11.30
N TYR A 103 2.85 5.32 -10.61
CA TYR A 103 2.16 5.28 -9.33
C TYR A 103 2.90 6.05 -8.23
N LEU A 104 4.20 5.80 -8.08
CA LEU A 104 5.06 6.48 -7.10
C LEU A 104 5.08 7.99 -7.29
N GLU A 105 5.19 8.45 -8.54
CA GLU A 105 5.18 9.87 -8.87
C GLU A 105 3.89 10.56 -8.43
N VAL A 106 2.74 9.90 -8.62
CA VAL A 106 1.44 10.40 -8.16
C VAL A 106 1.37 10.48 -6.63
N CYS A 107 1.84 9.44 -5.93
CA CYS A 107 1.88 9.44 -4.47
C CYS A 107 2.79 10.56 -3.92
N HIS A 108 4.00 10.66 -4.45
CA HIS A 108 4.98 11.67 -4.03
C HIS A 108 4.50 13.09 -4.34
N LYS A 109 3.89 13.32 -5.52
CA LYS A 109 3.34 14.65 -5.87
C LYS A 109 2.24 15.11 -4.93
N HIS A 110 1.48 14.18 -4.33
CA HIS A 110 0.32 14.52 -3.50
C HIS A 110 0.61 14.54 -1.99
N LEU A 111 1.61 13.78 -1.53
CA LEU A 111 1.91 13.61 -0.10
C LEU A 111 3.35 14.02 0.26
N GLY A 112 4.24 14.18 -0.74
CA GLY A 112 5.65 14.48 -0.52
C GLY A 112 5.93 15.89 -0.01
N ASP A 113 4.92 16.76 0.07
CA ASP A 113 5.02 18.06 0.74
C ASP A 113 5.13 17.94 2.27
N ARG A 114 4.70 16.81 2.84
CA ARG A 114 4.62 16.59 4.29
C ARG A 114 5.03 15.19 4.77
N VAL A 115 5.35 14.30 3.84
CA VAL A 115 5.88 12.96 4.12
C VAL A 115 7.32 12.89 3.64
N ASP A 116 8.26 12.88 4.57
CA ASP A 116 9.69 12.72 4.28
C ASP A 116 10.13 11.24 4.24
N ASN A 117 9.39 10.36 4.91
CA ASN A 117 9.81 8.97 5.14
C ASN A 117 9.10 7.98 4.22
N TRP A 118 9.84 7.48 3.22
CA TRP A 118 9.34 6.53 2.22
C TRP A 118 10.13 5.23 2.19
N ILE A 119 9.40 4.12 2.10
CA ILE A 119 9.95 2.79 1.88
C ILE A 119 9.41 2.30 0.54
N VAL A 120 10.27 2.03 -0.44
CA VAL A 120 9.84 1.69 -1.80
C VAL A 120 9.12 0.34 -1.85
N MET A 121 9.69 -0.70 -1.22
CA MET A 121 9.11 -2.03 -1.19
C MET A 121 9.27 -2.66 0.20
N ASN A 122 8.23 -3.30 0.71
CA ASN A 122 8.34 -4.14 1.89
C ASN A 122 8.71 -5.58 1.49
N GLU A 123 9.79 -6.10 2.10
CA GLU A 123 10.19 -7.51 2.04
C GLU A 123 10.23 -8.12 0.62
N PRO A 124 11.09 -7.58 -0.29
CA PRO A 124 11.11 -8.00 -1.68
C PRO A 124 11.46 -9.48 -1.90
N ILE A 125 12.31 -10.03 -1.05
CA ILE A 125 12.68 -11.45 -1.09
C ILE A 125 11.47 -12.34 -0.77
N VAL A 126 10.59 -11.91 0.13
CA VAL A 126 9.46 -12.73 0.58
C VAL A 126 8.37 -12.77 -0.48
N PHE A 127 7.99 -11.66 -1.13
CA PHE A 127 6.95 -11.75 -2.16
C PHE A 127 7.47 -12.39 -3.46
N ALA A 128 8.75 -12.22 -3.79
CA ALA A 128 9.36 -12.93 -4.92
C ALA A 128 9.43 -14.44 -4.64
N GLY A 129 10.00 -14.84 -3.50
CA GLY A 129 10.14 -16.25 -3.13
C GLY A 129 8.80 -16.92 -2.81
N ALA A 130 7.98 -16.36 -1.92
CA ALA A 130 6.73 -16.98 -1.51
C ALA A 130 5.62 -16.87 -2.58
N GLY A 131 5.65 -15.83 -3.43
CA GLY A 131 4.62 -15.59 -4.45
C GLY A 131 4.91 -16.20 -5.82
N TYR A 132 6.18 -16.22 -6.23
CA TYR A 132 6.59 -16.68 -7.56
C TYR A 132 7.40 -17.98 -7.57
N PHE A 133 7.92 -18.43 -6.42
CA PHE A 133 8.71 -19.67 -6.32
C PHE A 133 7.98 -20.75 -5.52
N LEU A 134 7.49 -20.44 -4.31
CA LEU A 134 6.82 -21.40 -3.43
C LEU A 134 5.29 -21.46 -3.60
N GLY A 135 4.68 -20.47 -4.27
CA GLY A 135 3.24 -20.40 -4.50
C GLY A 135 2.37 -20.28 -3.23
N ILE A 136 2.95 -19.89 -2.10
CA ILE A 136 2.28 -19.79 -0.79
C ILE A 136 1.53 -18.45 -0.68
N HIS A 137 2.09 -17.37 -1.22
CA HIS A 137 1.48 -16.05 -1.30
C HIS A 137 0.96 -15.76 -2.71
N ALA A 138 0.06 -14.78 -2.87
CA ALA A 138 -0.35 -14.32 -4.20
C ALA A 138 0.88 -13.86 -5.01
N PRO A 139 0.99 -14.17 -6.32
CA PRO A 139 -0.03 -14.76 -7.19
C PRO A 139 -0.17 -16.29 -7.14
N GLY A 140 0.58 -16.98 -6.27
CA GLY A 140 0.49 -18.43 -6.13
C GLY A 140 1.14 -19.19 -7.29
N LYS A 141 2.11 -18.56 -7.96
CA LYS A 141 2.87 -19.22 -9.03
C LYS A 141 3.92 -20.14 -8.41
N VAL A 142 4.09 -21.29 -9.04
CA VAL A 142 5.14 -22.27 -8.73
C VAL A 142 6.04 -22.33 -9.95
N GLY A 143 7.32 -22.09 -9.77
CA GLY A 143 8.33 -22.04 -10.83
C GLY A 143 9.64 -22.60 -10.35
#